data_AF-A0A1W6CSU3-F1
#
_entry.id   AF-A0A1W6CSU3-F1
#
_cell.length_a   1.000
_cell.length_b   1.000
_cell.length_c   1.000
_cell.angle_alpha   90.00
_cell.angle_beta   90.00
_cell.angle_gamma   90.00
#
_symmetry.space_group_name_H-M   'P 1'
#
loop_
_entity.id
_entity.type
_entity.pdbx_description
1 polymer ?
#
loop_
_entity_poly.entity_id
_entity_poly.type
_entity_poly.pdbx_seq_one_letter_code
_entity_poly.pdbx_strand_id
1 'polypeptide(L)'
;MGEQRQYLRDATGAANPPDSPDAGPGPSPRPPLSEFERAQIRRIAEQGAALAAAIVQWHRDQSRAHSQSIEGRISHGLAVAALGALIMQILAWVRLVEPADIPPATLRSARDVIFGADPEAEPTALDTQARALLIHALDVKAKARLVSRHW
;
A
#
# COMPACT_ATOMS: atom_id res chain seq x y z
N MET A 1 -21.43 47.75 35.07
CA MET A 1 -22.06 47.93 33.75
C MET A 1 -21.69 49.33 33.26
N GLY A 2 -21.18 49.43 32.03
CA GLY A 2 -20.78 50.67 31.34
C GLY A 2 -19.35 51.11 31.69
N GLU A 3 -18.42 51.39 30.78
CA GLU A 3 -18.49 51.62 29.34
C GLU A 3 -17.14 51.30 28.68
N GLN A 4 -17.19 50.69 27.50
CA GLN A 4 -16.10 50.69 26.52
C GLN A 4 -16.01 52.10 25.91
N ARG A 5 -14.80 52.65 25.79
CA ARG A 5 -14.25 53.38 24.63
C ARG A 5 -13.14 54.31 25.09
N GLN A 6 -11.90 54.01 24.69
CA GLN A 6 -10.91 54.95 24.17
C GLN A 6 -9.55 54.27 24.15
N TYR A 7 -9.16 53.75 22.99
CA TYR A 7 -7.78 53.89 22.49
C TYR A 7 -7.83 53.72 20.97
N LEU A 8 -8.32 54.78 20.31
CA LEU A 8 -7.92 55.09 18.95
C LEU A 8 -7.00 56.31 19.07
N ARG A 9 -5.70 56.07 19.00
CA ARG A 9 -4.75 57.08 18.55
C ARG A 9 -3.74 56.40 17.64
N ASP A 10 -3.74 56.90 16.42
CA ASP A 10 -2.87 56.61 15.30
C ASP A 10 -1.42 56.31 15.69
N ALA A 11 -0.91 55.20 15.15
CA ALA A 11 0.49 55.06 14.83
C ALA A 11 0.57 54.58 13.38
N THR A 12 0.74 55.56 12.49
CA THR A 12 1.37 55.42 11.18
C THR A 12 2.56 54.48 11.23
N GLY A 13 2.55 53.49 10.34
CA GLY A 13 3.68 52.60 10.13
C GLY A 13 3.25 51.47 9.21
N ALA A 14 3.27 51.73 7.90
CA ALA A 14 3.21 50.68 6.89
C ALA A 14 4.45 49.79 7.06
N ALA A 15 4.34 48.80 7.93
CA ALA A 15 5.26 47.68 7.97
C ALA A 15 4.90 46.78 6.79
N ASN A 16 5.79 46.70 5.82
CA ASN A 16 5.78 45.64 4.81
C ASN A 16 5.56 44.29 5.52
N PRO A 17 4.59 43.46 5.09
CA PRO A 17 4.54 42.09 5.57
C PRO A 17 5.84 41.37 5.17
N PRO A 18 6.42 40.57 6.07
CA PRO A 18 7.68 39.89 5.83
C PRO A 18 7.56 38.92 4.67
N ASP A 19 8.65 38.86 3.90
CA ASP A 19 8.96 37.91 2.84
C ASP A 19 8.10 36.65 2.87
N SER A 20 7.20 36.57 1.89
CA SER A 20 6.70 35.25 1.47
C SER A 20 7.95 34.45 1.06
N PRO A 21 8.23 33.29 1.67
CA PRO A 21 9.30 32.45 1.18
C PRO A 21 8.96 32.12 -0.26
N ASP A 22 9.85 32.59 -1.13
CA ASP A 22 9.96 32.28 -2.54
C ASP A 22 9.40 30.88 -2.77
N ALA A 23 8.20 30.82 -3.38
CA ALA A 23 7.63 29.56 -3.83
C ALA A 23 8.52 29.12 -4.99
N GLY A 24 9.64 28.48 -4.62
CA GLY A 24 10.56 27.88 -5.56
C GLY A 24 9.76 27.05 -6.57
N PRO A 25 10.24 26.93 -7.81
CA PRO A 25 9.49 26.28 -8.88
C PRO A 25 8.93 24.97 -8.36
N GLY A 26 7.60 24.93 -8.21
CA GLY A 26 6.91 23.75 -7.73
C GLY A 26 7.37 22.57 -8.58
N PRO A 27 7.58 21.38 -7.97
CA PRO A 27 8.12 20.24 -8.70
C PRO A 27 7.28 20.04 -9.96
N SER A 28 7.94 20.09 -11.12
CA SER A 28 7.30 19.95 -12.43
C SER A 28 6.30 18.78 -12.37
N PRO A 29 5.06 18.95 -12.86
CA PRO A 29 4.06 17.90 -12.82
C PRO A 29 4.64 16.66 -13.50
N ARG A 30 4.72 15.57 -12.74
CA ARG A 30 5.27 14.31 -13.23
C ARG A 30 4.44 13.85 -14.44
N PRO A 31 5.08 13.35 -15.51
CA PRO A 31 4.33 12.71 -16.58
C PRO A 31 3.53 11.51 -16.03
N PRO A 32 2.35 11.22 -16.60
CA PRO A 32 1.58 10.04 -16.24
C PRO A 32 2.38 8.76 -16.49
N LEU A 33 2.00 7.67 -15.82
CA LEU A 33 2.64 6.36 -15.98
C LEU A 33 2.74 5.98 -17.46
N SER A 34 3.92 5.49 -17.86
CA SER A 34 4.16 4.98 -19.20
C SER A 34 3.26 3.77 -19.52
N GLU A 35 3.03 3.50 -20.79
CA GLU A 35 2.26 2.32 -21.23
C GLU A 35 2.89 1.02 -20.71
N PHE A 36 4.23 0.96 -20.69
CA PHE A 36 4.98 -0.18 -20.17
C PHE A 36 4.75 -0.38 -18.67
N GLU A 37 4.80 0.69 -17.86
CA GLU A 37 4.48 0.61 -16.42
C GLU A 37 3.04 0.15 -16.20
N ARG A 38 2.09 0.67 -16.98
CA ARG A 38 0.68 0.25 -16.92
C ARG A 38 0.49 -1.22 -17.27
N ALA A 39 1.21 -1.73 -18.27
CA ALA A 39 1.19 -3.15 -18.63
C ALA A 39 1.74 -4.03 -17.50
N GLN A 40 2.81 -3.59 -16.82
CA GLN A 40 3.34 -4.29 -15.65
C GLN A 40 2.37 -4.29 -14.48
N ILE A 41 1.77 -3.14 -14.17
CA ILE A 41 0.75 -3.01 -13.12
C ILE A 41 -0.42 -3.96 -13.39
N ARG A 42 -0.91 -4.01 -14.65
CA ARG A 42 -2.00 -4.92 -15.04
C ARG A 42 -1.61 -6.38 -14.84
N ARG A 43 -0.41 -6.78 -15.26
CA ARG A 43 0.08 -8.15 -15.05
C ARG A 43 0.19 -8.51 -13.57
N ILE A 44 0.65 -7.58 -12.74
CA ILE A 44 0.72 -7.78 -11.28
C ILE A 44 -0.69 -7.86 -10.69
N ALA A 45 -1.63 -7.07 -11.18
CA ALA A 45 -3.03 -7.14 -10.77
C ALA A 45 -3.67 -8.50 -11.09
N GLU A 46 -3.45 -9.02 -12.29
CA GLU A 46 -3.90 -10.37 -12.69
C GLU A 46 -3.28 -11.46 -11.80
N GLN A 47 -1.96 -11.37 -11.54
CA GLN A 47 -1.27 -12.29 -10.64
C GLN A 47 -1.80 -12.21 -9.20
N GLY A 48 -2.04 -11.01 -8.69
CA GLY A 48 -2.64 -10.76 -7.39
C GLY A 48 -4.04 -11.37 -7.31
N ALA A 49 -4.92 -11.10 -8.28
CA ALA A 49 -6.26 -11.66 -8.30
C ALA A 49 -6.25 -13.20 -8.34
N ALA A 50 -5.39 -13.80 -9.16
CA ALA A 50 -5.22 -15.25 -9.23
C ALA A 50 -4.71 -15.84 -7.90
N LEU A 51 -3.75 -15.17 -7.26
CA LEU A 51 -3.23 -15.56 -5.96
C LEU A 51 -4.30 -15.47 -4.86
N ALA A 52 -5.11 -14.40 -4.85
CA ALA A 52 -6.23 -14.26 -3.91
C ALA A 52 -7.21 -15.43 -4.04
N ALA A 53 -7.58 -15.79 -5.27
CA ALA A 53 -8.44 -16.92 -5.54
C ALA A 53 -7.82 -18.25 -5.06
N ALA A 54 -6.52 -18.46 -5.31
CA ALA A 54 -5.80 -19.65 -4.86
C ALA A 54 -5.73 -19.76 -3.33
N ILE A 55 -5.48 -18.66 -2.62
CA ILE A 55 -5.46 -18.61 -1.14
C ILE A 55 -6.84 -18.95 -0.58
N VAL A 56 -7.90 -18.34 -1.13
CA VAL A 56 -9.28 -18.60 -0.69
C VAL A 56 -9.67 -20.06 -0.92
N GLN A 57 -9.29 -20.62 -2.08
CA GLN A 57 -9.56 -22.02 -2.39
C GLN A 57 -8.83 -22.97 -1.42
N TRP A 58 -7.52 -22.76 -1.22
CA TRP A 58 -6.73 -23.51 -0.26
C TRP A 58 -7.31 -23.43 1.16
N HIS A 59 -7.72 -22.23 1.60
CA HIS A 59 -8.34 -22.05 2.91
C HIS A 59 -9.62 -22.87 3.06
N ARG A 60 -10.50 -22.85 2.05
CA ARG A 60 -11.74 -23.65 2.06
C ARG A 60 -11.47 -25.15 2.08
N ASP A 61 -10.48 -25.61 1.33
CA ASP A 61 -10.12 -27.03 1.27
C ASP A 61 -9.55 -27.51 2.60
N GLN A 62 -8.68 -26.72 3.24
CA GLN A 62 -8.18 -27.00 4.58
C GLN A 62 -9.28 -26.98 5.64
N SER A 63 -10.23 -26.04 5.59
CA SER A 63 -11.35 -25.99 6.53
C SER A 63 -12.32 -27.17 6.40
N ARG A 64 -12.37 -27.81 5.22
CA ARG A 64 -13.20 -29.01 4.99
C ARG A 64 -12.50 -30.30 5.45
N ALA A 65 -11.18 -30.31 5.57
CA ALA A 65 -10.44 -31.43 6.12
C ALA A 65 -10.68 -31.51 7.65
N HIS A 66 -11.59 -32.39 8.09
CA HIS A 66 -12.15 -32.43 9.45
C HIS A 66 -11.17 -32.88 10.56
N SER A 67 -9.91 -33.16 10.25
CA SER A 67 -8.93 -33.71 11.20
C SER A 67 -7.57 -33.04 11.06
N GLN A 68 -7.44 -31.86 11.67
CA GLN A 68 -6.15 -31.19 11.85
C GLN A 68 -5.72 -31.30 13.31
N SER A 69 -4.45 -31.67 13.53
CA SER A 69 -3.82 -31.56 14.84
C SER A 69 -3.81 -30.09 15.32
N ILE A 70 -3.59 -29.85 16.62
CA ILE A 70 -3.44 -28.48 17.15
C ILE A 70 -2.34 -27.72 16.40
N GLU A 71 -1.21 -28.37 16.16
CA GLU A 71 -0.10 -27.82 15.39
C GLU A 71 -0.50 -27.46 13.95
N GLY A 72 -1.24 -28.35 13.27
CA GLY A 72 -1.77 -28.09 11.94
C GLY A 72 -2.72 -26.87 11.91
N ARG A 73 -3.55 -26.69 12.93
CA ARG A 73 -4.45 -25.53 13.04
C ARG A 73 -3.69 -24.22 13.27
N ILE A 74 -2.64 -24.24 14.08
CA ILE A 74 -1.78 -23.06 14.32
C ILE A 74 -1.02 -22.69 13.05
N SER A 75 -0.41 -23.68 12.39
CA SER A 75 0.28 -23.50 11.11
C SER A 75 -0.64 -22.91 10.04
N HIS A 76 -1.86 -23.46 9.91
CA HIS A 76 -2.89 -22.95 9.00
C HIS A 76 -3.29 -21.51 9.33
N GLY A 77 -3.55 -21.21 10.61
CA GLY A 77 -3.89 -19.86 11.06
C GLY A 77 -2.80 -18.83 10.75
N LEU A 78 -1.54 -19.19 11.00
CA LEU A 78 -0.37 -18.35 10.68
C LEU A 78 -0.25 -18.12 9.17
N ALA A 79 -0.39 -19.18 8.36
CA ALA A 79 -0.38 -19.09 6.91
C ALA A 79 -1.50 -18.17 6.39
N VAL A 80 -2.74 -18.32 6.87
CA VAL A 80 -3.87 -17.47 6.50
C VAL A 80 -3.59 -16.00 6.83
N ALA A 81 -3.05 -15.71 8.01
CA ALA A 81 -2.72 -14.35 8.42
C ALA A 81 -1.63 -13.73 7.53
N ALA A 82 -0.54 -14.45 7.28
CA ALA A 82 0.57 -13.98 6.46
C ALA A 82 0.16 -13.77 4.99
N LEU A 83 -0.52 -14.76 4.40
CA LEU A 83 -1.03 -14.68 3.04
C LEU A 83 -2.07 -13.58 2.89
N GLY A 84 -2.97 -13.45 3.87
CA GLY A 84 -3.98 -12.39 3.95
C GLY A 84 -3.36 -11.00 3.98
N ALA A 85 -2.33 -10.79 4.80
CA ALA A 85 -1.62 -9.52 4.88
C ALA A 85 -0.95 -9.14 3.54
N LEU A 86 -0.22 -10.09 2.93
CA LEU A 86 0.45 -9.86 1.65
C LEU A 86 -0.54 -9.56 0.53
N ILE A 87 -1.62 -10.34 0.44
CA ILE A 87 -2.58 -10.15 -0.65
C ILE A 87 -3.34 -8.83 -0.50
N MET A 88 -3.69 -8.42 0.72
CA MET A 88 -4.32 -7.13 0.96
C MET A 88 -3.40 -5.98 0.56
N GLN A 89 -2.10 -6.04 0.85
CA GLN A 89 -1.14 -5.03 0.42
C GLN A 89 -1.02 -4.96 -1.11
N ILE A 90 -0.96 -6.11 -1.80
CA ILE A 90 -0.90 -6.18 -3.27
C ILE A 90 -2.17 -5.57 -3.87
N LEU A 91 -3.36 -5.98 -3.40
CA LEU A 91 -4.64 -5.49 -3.94
C LEU A 91 -4.85 -4.00 -3.65
N ALA A 92 -4.50 -3.54 -2.45
CA ALA A 92 -4.55 -2.13 -2.10
C ALA A 92 -3.61 -1.29 -2.99
N TRP A 93 -2.39 -1.78 -3.22
CA TRP A 93 -1.45 -1.14 -4.16
C TRP A 93 -2.06 -1.04 -5.56
N VAL A 94 -2.54 -2.15 -6.12
CA VAL A 94 -3.18 -2.19 -7.46
C VAL A 94 -4.29 -1.14 -7.54
N ARG A 95 -5.15 -1.09 -6.53
CA ARG A 95 -6.32 -0.19 -6.54
C ARG A 95 -5.93 1.29 -6.57
N LEU A 96 -4.79 1.64 -5.98
CA LEU A 96 -4.24 3.00 -5.97
C LEU A 96 -3.55 3.37 -7.29
N VAL A 97 -3.01 2.38 -8.02
CA VAL A 97 -2.23 2.61 -9.26
C VAL A 97 -2.96 2.23 -10.56
N GLU A 98 -4.20 1.72 -10.46
CA GLU A 98 -5.05 1.38 -11.60
C GLU A 98 -5.62 2.60 -12.37
N PRO A 99 -6.03 3.71 -11.72
CA PRO A 99 -6.57 4.87 -12.44
C PRO A 99 -5.57 5.46 -13.46
N ALA A 100 -6.08 6.06 -14.55
CA ALA A 100 -5.21 6.66 -15.56
C ALA A 100 -4.53 7.95 -15.07
N ASP A 101 -5.24 8.75 -14.27
CA ASP A 101 -4.81 10.04 -13.74
C ASP A 101 -4.57 9.92 -12.23
N ILE A 102 -3.35 9.56 -11.84
CA ILE A 102 -2.99 9.32 -10.44
C ILE A 102 -2.24 10.54 -9.91
N PRO A 103 -2.75 11.23 -8.88
CA PRO A 103 -2.02 12.30 -8.22
C PRO A 103 -0.69 11.79 -7.63
N PRO A 104 0.39 12.61 -7.61
CA PRO A 104 1.66 12.21 -7.00
C PRO A 104 1.55 11.76 -5.54
N ALA A 105 0.58 12.31 -4.78
CA ALA A 105 0.30 11.89 -3.42
C ALA A 105 -0.21 10.44 -3.34
N THR A 106 -1.08 10.03 -4.26
CA THR A 106 -1.62 8.66 -4.34
C THR A 106 -0.54 7.65 -4.72
N LEU A 107 0.38 8.04 -5.62
CA LEU A 107 1.57 7.24 -5.88
C LEU A 107 2.37 7.06 -4.58
N ARG A 108 2.74 8.13 -3.87
CA ARG A 108 3.45 7.98 -2.57
C ARG A 108 2.75 7.02 -1.61
N SER A 109 1.44 7.14 -1.43
CA SER A 109 0.66 6.21 -0.59
C SER A 109 0.72 4.76 -1.10
N ALA A 110 0.63 4.53 -2.41
CA ALA A 110 0.78 3.19 -2.98
C ALA A 110 2.18 2.62 -2.70
N ARG A 111 3.23 3.44 -2.81
CA ARG A 111 4.59 3.03 -2.46
C ARG A 111 4.67 2.60 -1.00
N ASP A 112 4.13 3.42 -0.09
CA ASP A 112 4.18 3.12 1.35
C ASP A 112 3.46 1.79 1.68
N VAL A 113 2.32 1.53 1.03
CA VAL A 113 1.58 0.26 1.16
C VAL A 113 2.44 -0.94 0.75
N ILE A 114 3.08 -0.89 -0.42
CA ILE A 114 3.81 -2.04 -0.96
C ILE A 114 5.20 -2.23 -0.35
N PHE A 115 5.81 -1.15 0.15
CA PHE A 115 7.05 -1.19 0.91
C PHE A 115 6.85 -1.52 2.39
N GLY A 116 5.61 -1.55 2.86
CA GLY A 116 5.28 -2.08 4.19
C GLY A 116 5.90 -3.46 4.44
N ALA A 117 6.14 -3.76 5.72
CA ALA A 117 6.83 -4.95 6.16
C ALA A 117 6.22 -6.24 5.57
N ASP A 118 7.08 -7.22 5.32
CA ASP A 118 6.66 -8.57 5.01
C ASP A 118 6.24 -9.27 6.32
N PRO A 119 5.22 -10.15 6.28
CA PRO A 119 4.79 -10.85 7.49
C PRO A 119 5.89 -11.76 8.02
N GLU A 120 6.06 -11.78 9.35
CA GLU A 120 6.98 -12.66 10.06
C GLU A 120 6.40 -14.08 10.15
N ALA A 121 6.21 -14.74 9.02
CA ALA A 121 5.86 -16.16 8.98
C ALA A 121 7.08 -16.96 8.51
N GLU A 122 7.68 -17.73 9.42
CA GLU A 122 8.75 -18.65 9.06
C GLU A 122 8.21 -19.71 8.08
N PRO A 123 8.75 -19.82 6.86
CA PRO A 123 8.22 -20.76 5.86
C PRO A 123 8.32 -22.22 6.32
N THR A 124 9.22 -22.56 7.24
CA THR A 124 9.41 -23.89 7.86
C THR A 124 8.28 -24.30 8.78
N ALA A 125 7.52 -23.35 9.31
CA ALA A 125 6.36 -23.61 10.16
C ALA A 125 5.08 -23.86 9.35
N LEU A 126 5.13 -23.78 8.02
CA LEU A 126 3.97 -23.87 7.13
C LEU A 126 3.91 -25.22 6.40
N ASP A 127 2.70 -25.69 6.11
CA ASP A 127 2.51 -26.81 5.19
C ASP A 127 3.03 -26.49 3.77
N THR A 128 3.28 -27.54 2.97
CA THR A 128 3.88 -27.40 1.64
C THR A 128 3.11 -26.44 0.72
N GLN A 129 1.78 -26.49 0.75
CA GLN A 129 0.94 -25.66 -0.11
C GLN A 129 0.92 -24.21 0.38
N ALA A 130 0.76 -24.00 1.68
CA ALA A 130 0.87 -22.67 2.30
C ALA A 130 2.22 -22.00 2.01
N ARG A 131 3.32 -22.76 2.14
CA ARG A 131 4.68 -22.30 1.83
C ARG A 131 4.80 -21.88 0.35
N ALA A 132 4.29 -22.68 -0.58
CA ALA A 132 4.33 -22.35 -2.00
C ALA A 132 3.54 -21.07 -2.32
N LEU A 133 2.35 -20.92 -1.74
CA LEU A 133 1.55 -19.70 -1.85
C LEU A 133 2.28 -18.48 -1.27
N LEU A 134 2.96 -18.63 -0.14
CA LEU A 134 3.69 -17.55 0.52
C LEU A 134 4.87 -17.07 -0.34
N ILE A 135 5.65 -18.00 -0.88
CA ILE A 135 6.77 -17.69 -1.79
C ILE A 135 6.25 -16.94 -3.03
N HIS A 136 5.14 -17.41 -3.62
CA HIS A 136 4.55 -16.75 -4.78
C HIS A 136 4.02 -15.35 -4.43
N ALA A 137 3.38 -15.18 -3.28
CA ALA A 137 2.92 -13.87 -2.80
C ALA A 137 4.06 -12.87 -2.63
N LEU A 138 5.17 -13.31 -2.03
CA LEU A 138 6.37 -12.48 -1.86
C LEU A 138 7.00 -12.09 -3.21
N ASP A 139 7.04 -13.00 -4.19
CA ASP A 139 7.52 -12.69 -5.54
C ASP A 139 6.65 -11.65 -6.26
N VAL A 140 5.32 -11.77 -6.17
CA VAL A 140 4.38 -10.78 -6.72
C VAL A 140 4.58 -9.42 -6.04
N LYS A 141 4.70 -9.39 -4.71
CA LYS A 141 4.98 -8.16 -3.95
C LYS A 141 6.33 -7.55 -4.34
N ALA A 142 7.37 -8.36 -4.55
CA ALA A 142 8.68 -7.89 -4.99
C ALA A 142 8.63 -7.22 -6.36
N LYS A 143 7.87 -7.77 -7.31
CA LYS A 143 7.62 -7.14 -8.62
C LYS A 143 6.89 -5.80 -8.47
N ALA A 144 5.87 -5.74 -7.61
CA ALA A 144 5.17 -4.49 -7.31
C ALA A 144 6.08 -3.42 -6.69
N ARG A 145 6.97 -3.81 -5.77
CA ARG A 145 8.01 -2.94 -5.21
C ARG A 145 8.96 -2.43 -6.31
N LEU A 146 9.40 -3.30 -7.22
CA LEU A 146 10.30 -2.92 -8.32
C LEU A 146 9.66 -1.84 -9.20
N VAL A 147 8.42 -2.06 -9.65
CA VAL A 147 7.66 -1.05 -10.42
C VAL A 147 7.56 0.25 -9.64
N SER A 148 7.29 0.16 -8.33
CA SER A 148 7.12 1.33 -7.47
C SER A 148 8.39 2.12 -7.18
N ARG A 149 9.58 1.57 -7.44
CA ARG A 149 10.86 2.32 -7.31
C ARG A 149 11.05 3.33 -8.43
N HIS A 150 10.37 3.13 -9.55
CA HIS A 150 10.47 4.05 -10.67
C HIS A 150 9.71 5.34 -10.42
N TRP A 151 8.93 5.43 -9.32
CA TRP A 151 8.16 6.63 -8.98
C TRP A 151 8.24 7.16 -7.54
#